data_AF-A0A2U1S3R0-F1
#
_entry.id   AF-A0A2U1S3R0-F1
#
_cell.length_a   1.000
_cell.length_b   1.000
_cell.length_c   1.000
_cell.angle_alpha   90.00
_cell.angle_beta   90.00
_cell.angle_gamma   90.00
#
_symmetry.space_group_name_H-M   'P 1'
#
loop_
_entity.id
_entity.type
_entity.pdbx_description
1 polymer ?
#
loop_
_entity_poly.entity_id
_entity_poly.type
_entity_poly.pdbx_seq_one_letter_code
_entity_poly.pdbx_strand_id
1 'polypeptide(L)'
;MSEVSKLTIQVICPCCQARLTVDPERGAVLHHEPPPKVETVTDLRAAVEELKGEAGRREARFKESMEAEKDKGKLLDRKFKELLKKAKDEPVARPTRDIDLD
;
A
#
# COMPACT_ATOMS: atom_id res chain seq x y z
N MET A 1 -5.56 33.11 49.85
CA MET A 1 -6.35 34.19 49.22
C MET A 1 -5.96 34.15 47.75
N SER A 2 -6.76 33.70 46.79
CA SER A 2 -8.21 33.52 46.72
C SER A 2 -8.42 32.64 45.49
N GLU A 3 -9.10 31.50 45.63
CA GLU A 3 -10.45 31.34 45.06
C GLU A 3 -10.55 31.82 43.61
N VAL A 4 -10.22 30.93 42.68
CA VAL A 4 -11.16 30.65 41.59
C VAL A 4 -11.17 29.14 41.46
N SER A 5 -12.19 28.53 42.04
CA SER A 5 -12.60 27.16 41.75
C SER A 5 -12.74 27.04 40.24
N LYS A 6 -11.73 26.51 39.57
CA LYS A 6 -11.69 26.34 38.12
C LYS A 6 -12.91 25.53 37.69
N LEU A 7 -13.93 26.21 37.17
CA LEU A 7 -15.05 25.60 36.48
C LEU A 7 -14.51 25.02 35.18
N THR A 8 -14.02 23.79 35.22
CA THR A 8 -13.63 23.06 34.03
C THR A 8 -14.89 22.52 33.35
N ILE A 9 -14.96 22.66 32.03
CA ILE A 9 -16.08 22.16 31.24
C ILE A 9 -15.64 20.85 30.59
N GLN A 10 -16.48 19.82 30.71
CA GLN A 10 -16.32 18.58 29.96
C GLN A 10 -17.13 18.64 28.68
N VAL A 11 -16.47 18.46 27.54
CA VAL A 11 -17.10 18.41 26.21
C VAL A 11 -16.62 17.18 25.45
N ILE A 12 -17.42 16.70 24.51
CA ILE A 12 -17.04 15.60 23.62
C ILE A 12 -16.55 16.21 22.30
N CYS A 13 -15.36 15.83 21.81
CA CYS A 13 -14.92 16.30 20.50
C CYS A 13 -15.82 15.70 19.41
N PRO A 14 -16.44 16.50 18.53
CA PRO A 14 -17.18 15.97 17.38
C PRO A 14 -16.25 15.26 16.37
N CYS A 15 -14.94 15.52 16.45
CA CYS A 15 -13.92 14.99 15.55
C CYS A 15 -13.55 13.52 15.82
N CYS A 16 -13.27 13.20 17.09
CA CYS A 16 -12.69 11.93 17.51
C CYS A 16 -13.45 11.29 18.68
N GLN A 17 -14.57 11.90 19.11
CA GLN A 17 -15.38 11.46 20.25
C GLN A 17 -14.63 11.37 21.59
N ALA A 18 -13.43 11.97 21.67
CA ALA A 18 -12.67 12.07 22.90
C ALA A 18 -13.37 12.96 23.93
N ARG A 19 -13.24 12.61 25.20
CA ARG A 19 -13.67 13.46 26.31
C ARG A 19 -12.59 14.50 26.56
N LEU A 20 -12.95 15.77 26.41
CA LEU A 20 -12.07 16.92 26.59
C LEU A 20 -12.45 17.67 27.87
N THR A 21 -11.46 17.98 28.69
CA THR A 21 -11.61 18.91 29.82
C THR A 21 -11.04 20.26 29.40
N VAL A 22 -11.86 21.29 29.36
CA VAL A 22 -11.52 22.63 28.82
C VAL A 22 -11.61 23.68 29.92
N ASP A 23 -10.65 24.60 29.93
CA ASP A 23 -10.68 25.83 30.74
C ASP A 23 -11.45 26.93 29.94
N PRO A 24 -12.64 27.35 30.38
CA PRO A 24 -13.45 28.31 29.64
C PRO A 24 -12.85 29.72 29.58
N GLU A 25 -12.02 30.11 30.55
CA GLU A 25 -11.42 31.46 30.57
C GLU A 25 -10.30 31.59 29.53
N ARG A 26 -9.53 30.51 29.35
CA ARG A 26 -8.39 30.48 28.42
C ARG A 26 -8.72 29.87 27.06
N GLY A 27 -9.87 29.21 26.93
CA GLY A 27 -10.22 28.41 25.76
C GLY A 27 -9.27 27.24 25.52
N ALA A 28 -8.57 26.78 26.57
CA ALA A 28 -7.50 25.80 26.45
C ALA A 28 -7.97 24.40 26.85
N VAL A 29 -7.55 23.37 26.10
CA VAL A 29 -7.76 21.97 26.46
C VAL A 29 -6.75 21.58 27.54
N LEU A 30 -7.26 21.26 28.74
CA LEU A 30 -6.45 20.81 29.86
C LEU A 30 -6.20 19.29 29.83
N HIS A 31 -7.17 18.52 29.32
CA HIS A 31 -7.06 17.06 29.26
C HIS A 31 -7.79 16.50 28.04
N HIS A 32 -7.20 15.48 27.42
CA HIS A 32 -7.76 14.73 26.29
C HIS A 32 -7.76 13.25 26.63
N GLU A 33 -8.95 12.69 26.82
CA GLU A 33 -9.15 11.26 27.06
C GLU A 33 -9.74 10.62 25.79
N PRO A 34 -8.96 9.84 25.02
CA PRO A 34 -9.45 9.20 23.80
C PRO A 34 -10.60 8.24 24.15
N PRO A 35 -11.56 8.03 23.24
CA PRO A 35 -12.65 7.09 23.49
C PRO A 35 -12.06 5.70 23.75
N PRO A 36 -12.63 4.93 24.69
CA PRO A 36 -12.21 3.55 24.92
C PRO A 36 -12.32 2.82 23.58
N LYS A 37 -11.23 2.21 23.13
CA LYS A 37 -11.27 1.32 21.98
C LYS A 37 -12.30 0.25 22.30
N VAL A 38 -13.42 0.29 21.60
CA VAL A 38 -14.36 -0.82 21.61
C VAL A 38 -13.58 -1.95 20.99
N GLU A 39 -13.02 -2.82 21.83
CA GLU A 39 -12.45 -4.08 21.36
C GLU A 39 -13.64 -4.86 20.82
N THR A 40 -13.92 -4.69 19.54
CA THR A 40 -14.74 -5.60 18.76
C THR A 40 -13.95 -6.89 18.67
N VAL A 41 -13.91 -7.65 19.77
CA VAL A 41 -13.62 -9.06 19.76
C VAL A 41 -14.82 -9.70 19.08
N THR A 42 -14.91 -9.53 17.77
CA THR A 42 -15.99 -10.10 16.97
C THR A 42 -15.35 -10.94 15.89
N ASP A 43 -15.13 -12.18 16.33
CA ASP A 43 -14.96 -13.40 15.55
C ASP A 43 -13.60 -13.63 14.88
N LEU A 44 -12.73 -14.32 15.62
CA LEU A 44 -11.51 -14.94 15.08
C LEU A 44 -11.77 -15.77 13.81
N ARG A 45 -13.00 -16.30 13.60
CA ARG A 45 -13.34 -16.99 12.35
C ARG A 45 -13.42 -16.05 11.15
N ALA A 46 -13.93 -14.83 11.33
CA ALA A 46 -13.96 -13.84 10.25
C ALA A 46 -12.55 -13.45 9.82
N ALA A 47 -11.63 -13.27 10.80
CA ALA A 47 -10.22 -13.03 10.52
C ALA A 47 -9.53 -14.21 9.79
N VAL A 48 -9.87 -15.45 10.14
CA VAL A 48 -9.36 -16.65 9.46
C VAL A 48 -9.87 -16.76 8.02
N GLU A 49 -11.13 -16.42 7.76
CA GLU A 49 -11.68 -16.41 6.39
C GLU A 49 -11.05 -15.31 5.52
N GLU A 50 -10.79 -14.13 6.08
CA GLU A 50 -10.09 -13.06 5.38
C GLU A 50 -8.65 -13.46 4.99
N LEU A 51 -7.92 -14.13 5.90
CA LEU A 51 -6.58 -14.66 5.65
C LEU A 51 -6.56 -15.74 4.56
N LYS A 52 -7.56 -16.64 4.52
CA LYS A 52 -7.69 -17.63 3.44
C LYS A 52 -7.95 -16.96 2.09
N GLY A 53 -8.78 -15.91 2.05
CA GLY A 53 -9.03 -15.12 0.86
C GLY A 53 -7.76 -14.48 0.29
N GLU A 54 -6.85 -14.03 1.16
CA GLU A 54 -5.54 -13.51 0.73
C GLU A 54 -4.60 -14.57 0.15
N ALA A 55 -4.54 -15.76 0.76
CA ALA A 55 -3.69 -16.86 0.28
C ALA A 55 -4.09 -17.29 -1.14
N GLY A 56 -5.39 -17.43 -1.41
CA GLY A 56 -5.90 -17.76 -2.75
C GLY A 56 -5.55 -16.70 -3.80
N ARG A 57 -5.63 -15.41 -3.46
CA ARG A 57 -5.24 -14.31 -4.36
C ARG A 57 -3.75 -14.34 -4.70
N ARG A 58 -2.89 -14.65 -3.73
CA ARG A 58 -1.44 -14.77 -3.95
C ARG A 58 -1.11 -15.94 -4.87
N GLU A 59 -1.74 -17.09 -4.64
CA GLU A 59 -1.53 -18.29 -5.47
C GLU A 59 -2.03 -18.08 -6.92
N ALA A 60 -3.17 -17.42 -7.11
CA ALA A 60 -3.69 -17.08 -8.44
C ALA A 60 -2.71 -16.20 -9.24
N ARG A 61 -2.22 -15.11 -8.62
CA ARG A 61 -1.21 -14.22 -9.24
C ARG A 61 0.10 -14.94 -9.57
N PHE A 62 0.52 -15.86 -8.68
CA PHE A 62 1.71 -16.66 -8.90
C PHE A 62 1.55 -17.61 -10.09
N LYS A 63 0.40 -18.29 -10.21
CA LYS A 63 0.09 -19.16 -11.36
C LYS A 63 0.10 -18.38 -12.68
N GLU A 64 -0.56 -17.23 -12.71
CA GLU A 64 -0.58 -16.33 -13.88
C GLU A 64 0.85 -15.91 -14.29
N SER A 65 1.67 -15.50 -13.33
CA SER A 65 3.07 -15.11 -13.58
C SER A 65 3.90 -16.28 -14.11
N MET A 66 3.70 -17.48 -13.57
CA MET A 66 4.38 -18.70 -14.01
C MET A 66 3.99 -19.12 -15.43
N GLU A 67 2.73 -18.96 -15.81
CA GLU A 67 2.26 -19.22 -17.18
C GLU A 67 2.87 -18.22 -18.16
N ALA A 68 2.87 -16.92 -17.82
CA ALA A 68 3.48 -15.88 -18.63
C ALA A 68 4.98 -16.11 -18.87
N GLU A 69 5.74 -16.52 -17.85
CA GLU A 69 7.18 -16.81 -18.00
C GLU A 69 7.45 -18.05 -18.87
N LYS A 70 6.58 -19.07 -18.85
CA LYS A 70 6.70 -20.25 -19.74
C LYS A 70 6.54 -19.87 -21.21
N ASP A 71 5.58 -19.00 -21.52
CA ASP A 71 5.32 -18.60 -22.91
C ASP A 71 6.37 -17.62 -23.45
N LYS A 72 6.92 -16.77 -22.58
CA LYS A 72 7.99 -15.83 -22.90
C LYS A 72 9.23 -16.51 -23.49
N GLY A 73 9.63 -17.66 -22.96
CA GLY A 73 10.78 -18.42 -23.51
C GLY A 73 10.59 -18.79 -24.98
N LYS A 74 9.42 -19.33 -25.33
CA LYS A 74 9.10 -19.71 -26.72
C LYS A 74 9.03 -18.48 -27.65
N LEU A 75 8.52 -17.36 -27.15
CA LEU A 75 8.47 -16.10 -27.91
C LEU A 75 9.87 -15.55 -28.18
N LEU A 76 10.76 -15.58 -27.18
CA LEU A 76 12.14 -15.14 -27.32
C LEU A 76 12.89 -16.01 -28.33
N ASP A 77 12.71 -17.33 -28.29
CA ASP A 77 13.33 -18.24 -29.26
C ASP A 77 12.87 -17.97 -30.70
N ARG A 78 11.58 -17.68 -30.89
CA ARG A 78 11.04 -17.31 -32.22
C ARG A 78 11.62 -15.98 -32.70
N LYS A 79 11.62 -14.95 -31.84
CA LYS A 79 12.20 -13.64 -32.15
C LYS A 79 13.68 -13.76 -32.48
N PHE A 80 14.44 -14.56 -31.72
CA PHE A 80 15.85 -14.79 -31.96
C PHE A 80 16.08 -15.42 -33.33
N LYS A 81 15.31 -16.46 -33.69
CA LYS A 81 15.39 -17.10 -35.01
C LYS A 81 15.06 -16.14 -36.16
N GLU A 82 14.07 -15.28 -35.99
CA GLU A 82 13.70 -14.28 -37.01
C GLU A 82 14.78 -13.20 -37.16
N LEU A 83 15.29 -12.66 -36.06
CA LEU A 83 16.37 -11.68 -36.07
C LEU A 83 17.66 -12.27 -36.64
N LEU A 84 17.97 -13.53 -36.32
CA LEU A 84 19.13 -14.25 -36.88
C LEU A 84 19.01 -14.42 -38.40
N LYS A 85 17.80 -14.65 -38.92
CA LYS A 85 17.58 -14.71 -40.38
C LYS A 85 17.78 -13.34 -41.02
N LYS A 86 17.15 -12.30 -40.47
CA LYS A 86 17.30 -10.91 -40.95
C LYS A 86 18.76 -10.46 -40.98
N ALA A 87 19.50 -10.75 -39.92
CA ALA A 87 20.92 -10.40 -39.81
C ALA A 87 21.83 -11.16 -40.80
N LYS A 88 21.40 -12.31 -41.34
CA LYS A 88 22.13 -13.01 -42.41
C LYS A 88 21.87 -12.40 -43.78
N ASP A 89 20.70 -11.81 -43.97
CA ASP A 89 20.27 -11.19 -45.24
C ASP A 89 20.71 -9.71 -45.34
N GLU A 90 20.94 -9.04 -44.20
CA GLU A 90 21.41 -7.66 -44.15
C GLU A 90 22.94 -7.54 -44.29
N PRO A 91 23.45 -6.57 -45.06
CA PRO A 91 24.88 -6.31 -45.16
C PRO A 91 25.46 -5.91 -43.80
N VAL A 92 26.61 -6.47 -43.45
CA VAL A 92 27.29 -6.19 -42.18
C VAL A 92 27.80 -4.74 -42.15
N ALA A 93 26.96 -3.84 -41.64
CA ALA A 93 27.35 -2.47 -41.32
C ALA A 93 27.75 -2.37 -39.83
N ARG A 94 28.73 -1.53 -39.52
CA ARG A 94 29.10 -1.25 -38.12
C ARG A 94 27.88 -0.61 -37.42
N PRO A 95 27.36 -1.18 -36.33
CA PRO A 95 26.32 -0.53 -35.55
C PRO A 95 26.84 0.80 -35.03
N THR A 96 26.08 1.88 -35.21
CA THR A 96 26.41 3.19 -34.66
C THR A 96 26.47 3.07 -33.14
N ARG A 97 27.63 3.33 -32.55
CA ARG A 97 27.79 3.35 -31.10
C ARG A 97 27.38 4.73 -30.61
N ASP A 98 26.85 4.82 -29.39
CA ASP A 98 26.50 6.11 -28.77
C ASP A 98 27.72 7.06 -28.65
N ILE A 99 28.93 6.50 -28.76
CA ILE A 99 30.23 7.17 -28.71
C ILE A 99 30.73 7.59 -30.10
N ASP A 100 30.13 7.09 -31.19
CA ASP A 100 30.50 7.41 -32.59
C ASP A 100 29.73 8.67 -33.11
N LEU A 101 29.15 9.47 -32.21
CA LEU A 101 28.52 10.76 -32.52
C LEU A 101 29.59 11.87 -32.46
N ASP A 102 30.22 12.18 -33.59
CA ASP A 102 30.92 13.47 -33.79
C ASP A 102 29.91 14.63 -33.92
#